data_AF-A0A6A3DWE2-F1
#
_entry.id   AF-A0A6A3DWE2-F1
#
_cell.length_a   1.000
_cell.length_b   1.000
_cell.length_c   1.000
_cell.angle_alpha   90.00
_cell.angle_beta   90.00
_cell.angle_gamma   90.00
#
_symmetry.space_group_name_H-M   'P 1'
#
loop_
_entity.id
_entity.type
_entity.pdbx_description
1 polymer ?
#
loop_
_entity_poly.entity_id
_entity_poly.type
_entity_poly.pdbx_seq_one_letter_code
_entity_poly.pdbx_strand_id
1 'polypeptide(L)'
;MEQLLSLMLPISALNVKSQAEKPNQVDVLVSEYKVIVTTLGPEASLRKYDATRENPTSYHHSTLMPLVAKTRELLSDAFHSRFFSRYTDREVMRTCSYVWEMQMLLHPNLKQPDGALMEMVKTCGKLRRLDDDVIRRNQSVVKSTVKQKLRSIMRDLAPPCTEQINISPQ
;
A
#
# COMPACT_ATOMS: atom_id res chain seq x y z
N MET A 1 28.58 3.24 4.26
CA MET A 1 27.80 2.52 5.29
C MET A 1 26.52 3.26 5.68
N GLU A 2 26.55 4.57 5.94
CA GLU A 2 25.39 5.34 6.41
C GLU A 2 24.14 5.30 5.50
N GLN A 3 24.32 5.42 4.18
CA GLN A 3 23.19 5.33 3.24
C GLN A 3 22.55 3.93 3.26
N LEU A 4 23.35 2.87 3.44
CA LEU A 4 22.81 1.51 3.55
C LEU A 4 22.01 1.34 4.84
N LEU A 5 22.50 1.86 5.97
CA LEU A 5 21.75 1.90 7.23
C LEU A 5 20.44 2.68 7.07
N SER A 6 20.49 3.83 6.40
CA SER A 6 19.32 4.67 6.09
C SER A 6 18.27 3.92 5.28
N LEU A 7 18.70 3.08 4.32
CA LEU A 7 17.83 2.21 3.52
C LEU A 7 17.20 1.08 4.36
N MET A 8 17.97 0.46 5.25
CA MET A 8 17.52 -0.69 6.03
C MET A 8 16.60 -0.31 7.20
N LEU A 9 16.76 0.87 7.80
CA LEU A 9 15.99 1.27 8.98
C LEU A 9 14.46 1.20 8.80
N PRO A 10 13.85 1.76 7.73
CA PRO A 10 12.41 1.63 7.50
C PRO A 10 11.95 0.17 7.32
N ILE A 11 12.79 -0.67 6.73
CA ILE A 11 12.50 -2.09 6.49
C ILE A 11 12.57 -2.87 7.80
N SER A 12 13.58 -2.62 8.63
CA SER A 12 13.69 -3.20 9.96
C SER A 12 12.50 -2.79 10.85
N ALA A 13 12.08 -1.53 10.79
CA ALA A 13 10.91 -1.05 11.51
C ALA A 13 9.60 -1.73 11.03
N LEU A 14 9.45 -1.94 9.73
CA LEU A 14 8.35 -2.75 9.17
C LEU A 14 8.41 -4.18 9.71
N ASN A 15 9.58 -4.82 9.68
CA ASN A 15 9.75 -6.19 10.16
C ASN A 15 9.35 -6.32 11.65
N VAL A 16 9.82 -5.42 12.51
CA VAL A 16 9.42 -5.36 13.93
C VAL A 16 7.91 -5.22 14.07
N LYS A 17 7.28 -4.30 13.32
CA LYS A 17 5.82 -4.12 13.37
C LYS A 17 5.07 -5.38 12.92
N SER A 18 5.55 -6.06 11.88
CA SER A 18 4.92 -7.27 11.34
C SER A 18 5.01 -8.49 12.28
N GLN A 19 5.98 -8.47 13.20
CA GLN A 19 6.25 -9.56 14.15
C GLN A 19 5.76 -9.26 15.58
N ALA A 20 5.02 -8.16 15.79
CA ALA A 20 4.43 -7.85 17.09
C ALA A 20 3.42 -8.93 17.51
N GLU A 21 3.21 -9.13 18.82
CA GLU A 21 2.32 -10.16 19.37
C GLU A 21 0.88 -10.08 18.83
N LYS A 22 0.40 -8.86 18.57
CA LYS A 22 -0.92 -8.57 17.98
C LYS A 22 -0.77 -7.48 16.91
N PRO A 23 -0.29 -7.83 15.71
CA PRO A 23 -0.03 -6.83 14.70
C PRO A 23 -1.38 -6.33 14.15
N ASN A 24 -1.63 -5.03 14.23
CA ASN A 24 -2.74 -4.43 13.49
C ASN A 24 -2.43 -4.53 12.00
N GLN A 25 -3.17 -5.39 11.30
CA GLN A 25 -2.95 -5.72 9.89
C GLN A 25 -2.98 -4.47 9.00
N VAL A 26 -3.86 -3.51 9.31
CA VAL A 26 -3.95 -2.24 8.57
C VAL A 26 -2.70 -1.39 8.81
N ASP A 27 -2.19 -1.33 10.05
CA ASP A 27 -0.98 -0.58 10.35
C ASP A 27 0.28 -1.20 9.73
N VAL A 28 0.31 -2.53 9.60
CA VAL A 28 1.38 -3.25 8.89
C VAL A 28 1.31 -2.93 7.40
N LEU A 29 0.13 -3.02 6.78
CA LEU A 29 -0.09 -2.68 5.37
C LEU A 29 0.34 -1.24 5.06
N VAL A 30 -0.08 -0.29 5.88
CA VAL A 30 0.30 1.12 5.73
C VAL A 30 1.80 1.33 5.89
N SER A 31 2.43 0.60 6.82
CA SER A 31 3.89 0.62 6.97
C SER A 31 4.61 0.06 5.75
N GLU A 32 4.11 -1.04 5.18
CA GLU A 32 4.66 -1.63 3.94
C GLU A 32 4.52 -0.64 2.78
N TYR A 33 3.36 0.03 2.69
CA TYR A 33 3.12 1.04 1.68
C TYR A 33 4.08 2.22 1.80
N LYS A 34 4.31 2.68 3.02
CA LYS A 34 5.25 3.75 3.29
C LYS A 34 6.66 3.36 2.86
N VAL A 35 7.10 2.12 3.12
CA VAL A 35 8.42 1.65 2.68
C VAL A 35 8.57 1.74 1.17
N ILE A 36 7.58 1.28 0.39
CA ILE A 36 7.63 1.38 -1.07
C ILE A 36 7.64 2.83 -1.55
N VAL A 37 6.72 3.67 -1.06
CA VAL A 37 6.56 5.05 -1.56
C VAL A 37 7.76 5.92 -1.18
N THR A 38 8.21 5.85 0.07
CA THR A 38 9.18 6.82 0.60
C THR A 38 10.62 6.30 0.62
N THR A 39 10.84 5.00 0.43
CA THR A 39 12.18 4.41 0.61
C THR A 39 12.65 3.65 -0.62
N LEU A 40 11.81 2.77 -1.18
CA LEU A 40 12.18 1.90 -2.30
C LEU A 40 11.78 2.47 -3.67
N GLY A 41 10.94 3.50 -3.71
CA GLY A 41 10.53 4.19 -4.92
C GLY A 41 11.71 4.70 -5.76
N PRO A 42 11.55 4.79 -7.09
CA PRO A 42 12.66 5.08 -8.00
C PRO A 42 13.16 6.53 -7.84
N GLU A 43 12.24 7.45 -7.58
CA GLU A 43 12.52 8.88 -7.39
C GLU A 43 12.59 9.28 -5.91
N ALA A 44 12.45 8.31 -5.00
CA ALA A 44 12.37 8.59 -3.56
C ALA A 44 13.73 9.01 -3.00
N SER A 45 13.80 10.22 -2.44
CA SER A 45 14.94 10.65 -1.62
C SER A 45 15.07 9.77 -0.38
N LEU A 46 16.29 9.32 -0.09
CA LEU A 46 16.55 8.47 1.06
C LEU A 46 16.73 9.33 2.31
N ARG A 47 15.75 9.33 3.21
CA ARG A 47 15.89 9.98 4.52
C ARG A 47 17.14 9.44 5.25
N LYS A 48 17.99 10.31 5.78
CA LYS A 48 19.17 9.87 6.53
C LYS A 48 18.76 9.19 7.84
N TYR A 49 19.57 8.24 8.29
CA TYR A 49 19.31 7.45 9.49
C TYR A 49 19.22 8.30 10.78
N ASP A 50 19.91 9.43 10.81
CA ASP A 50 20.00 10.39 11.91
C ASP A 50 19.05 11.59 11.74
N ALA A 51 18.26 11.64 10.67
CA ALA A 51 17.35 12.74 10.40
C ALA A 51 16.23 12.82 11.44
N THR A 52 16.11 13.94 12.14
CA THR A 52 15.06 14.19 13.14
C THR A 52 13.88 14.96 12.54
N ARG A 53 12.90 15.37 13.37
CA ARG A 53 11.80 16.24 12.90
C ARG A 53 12.29 17.68 12.70
N GLU A 54 13.23 18.11 13.52
CA GLU A 54 13.80 19.45 13.56
C GLU A 54 14.87 19.62 12.46
N ASN A 55 15.55 18.53 12.07
CA ASN A 55 16.53 18.52 11.00
C ASN A 55 16.24 17.40 9.97
N PRO A 56 15.30 17.62 9.05
CA PRO A 56 14.94 16.62 8.03
C PRO A 56 15.99 16.58 6.92
N THR A 57 16.96 15.68 7.03
CA THR A 57 17.99 15.47 6.01
C THR A 57 17.71 14.23 5.16
N SER A 58 18.10 14.29 3.88
CA SER A 58 17.96 13.17 2.94
C SER A 58 19.06 13.14 1.89
N TYR A 59 19.33 11.97 1.33
CA TYR A 59 20.12 11.78 0.13
C TYR A 59 19.20 11.82 -1.09
N HIS A 60 19.56 12.59 -2.10
CA HIS A 60 18.84 12.59 -3.37
C HIS A 60 19.01 11.23 -4.07
N HIS A 61 18.01 10.77 -4.81
CA HIS A 61 18.04 9.43 -5.43
C HIS A 61 19.21 9.28 -6.43
N SER A 62 19.58 10.35 -7.14
CA SER A 62 20.72 10.34 -8.07
C SER A 62 22.09 10.36 -7.40
N THR A 63 22.17 10.64 -6.09
CA THR A 63 23.43 10.72 -5.33
C THR A 63 23.68 9.47 -4.47
N LEU A 64 22.89 8.42 -4.67
CA LEU A 64 23.07 7.16 -3.95
C LEU A 64 24.33 6.45 -4.42
N MET A 65 25.07 5.87 -3.48
CA MET A 65 26.19 5.00 -3.82
C MET A 65 25.70 3.82 -4.68
N PRO A 66 26.50 3.32 -5.65
CA PRO A 66 26.09 2.23 -6.53
C PRO A 66 25.57 0.99 -5.80
N LEU A 67 26.25 0.60 -4.71
CA LEU A 67 25.81 -0.50 -3.85
C LEU A 67 24.40 -0.28 -3.28
N VAL A 68 24.13 0.93 -2.78
CA VAL A 68 22.84 1.29 -2.16
C VAL A 68 21.73 1.33 -3.20
N ALA A 69 22.01 1.91 -4.38
CA ALA A 69 21.08 1.90 -5.50
C ALA A 69 20.73 0.46 -5.91
N LYS A 70 21.74 -0.43 -6.01
CA LYS A 70 21.51 -1.84 -6.35
C LYS A 70 20.74 -2.58 -5.27
N THR A 71 21.07 -2.37 -3.99
CA THR A 71 20.32 -2.96 -2.89
C THR A 71 18.86 -2.49 -2.87
N ARG A 72 18.62 -1.19 -3.11
CA ARG A 72 17.26 -0.65 -3.23
C ARG A 72 16.46 -1.32 -4.34
N GLU A 73 17.07 -1.50 -5.52
CA GLU A 73 16.44 -2.20 -6.66
C GLU A 73 16.07 -3.64 -6.28
N LEU A 74 17.01 -4.40 -5.72
CA LEU A 74 16.79 -5.80 -5.32
C LEU A 74 15.68 -5.92 -4.26
N LEU A 75 15.65 -5.01 -3.29
CA LEU A 75 14.59 -4.96 -2.29
C LEU A 75 13.25 -4.63 -2.94
N SER A 76 13.20 -3.62 -3.80
CA SER A 76 11.99 -3.26 -4.54
C SER A 76 11.42 -4.46 -5.31
N ASP A 77 12.27 -5.19 -6.03
CA ASP A 77 11.86 -6.41 -6.75
C ASP A 77 11.37 -7.52 -5.82
N ALA A 78 12.02 -7.70 -4.67
CA ALA A 78 11.60 -8.69 -3.68
C ALA A 78 10.23 -8.35 -3.06
N PHE A 79 10.00 -7.09 -2.69
CA PHE A 79 8.70 -6.64 -2.20
C PHE A 79 7.64 -6.74 -3.29
N HIS A 80 7.98 -6.37 -4.52
CA HIS A 80 7.07 -6.44 -5.65
C HIS A 80 6.61 -7.86 -5.95
N SER A 81 7.53 -8.78 -6.15
CA SER A 81 7.20 -10.17 -6.45
C SER A 81 6.35 -10.84 -5.36
N ARG A 82 6.60 -10.52 -4.09
CA ARG A 82 5.90 -11.12 -2.94
C ARG A 82 4.55 -10.50 -2.63
N PHE A 83 4.41 -9.18 -2.80
CA PHE A 83 3.21 -8.46 -2.37
C PHE A 83 2.65 -7.54 -3.45
N PHE A 84 3.44 -6.62 -4.01
CA PHE A 84 2.92 -5.53 -4.84
C PHE A 84 2.61 -5.89 -6.30
N SER A 85 2.93 -7.10 -6.75
CA SER A 85 2.50 -7.64 -8.04
C SER A 85 0.98 -7.57 -8.20
N ARG A 86 0.22 -7.65 -7.10
CA ARG A 86 -1.24 -7.45 -7.06
C ARG A 86 -1.78 -6.12 -7.58
N TYR A 87 -0.91 -5.15 -7.88
CA TYR A 87 -1.28 -3.84 -8.43
C TYR A 87 -0.82 -3.61 -9.87
N THR A 88 -0.08 -4.55 -10.44
CA THR A 88 0.63 -4.34 -11.70
C THR A 88 0.57 -5.57 -12.62
N ASP A 89 0.59 -6.77 -12.06
CA ASP A 89 0.44 -8.02 -12.79
C ASP A 89 -1.04 -8.29 -13.05
N ARG A 90 -1.40 -8.43 -14.33
CA ARG A 90 -2.78 -8.59 -14.76
C ARG A 90 -3.43 -9.86 -14.21
N GLU A 91 -2.72 -10.97 -14.18
CA GLU A 91 -3.29 -12.26 -13.74
C GLU A 91 -3.45 -12.29 -12.23
N VAL A 92 -2.49 -11.71 -11.49
CA VAL A 92 -2.62 -11.54 -10.04
C VAL A 92 -3.77 -10.58 -9.72
N MET A 93 -3.90 -9.46 -10.43
CA MET A 93 -4.98 -8.49 -10.21
C MET A 93 -6.38 -9.10 -10.41
N ARG A 94 -6.54 -10.00 -11.40
CA ARG A 94 -7.82 -10.67 -11.67
C ARG A 94 -8.26 -11.60 -10.54
N THR A 95 -7.30 -12.22 -9.85
CA THR A 95 -7.56 -13.23 -8.82
C THR A 95 -7.42 -12.70 -7.39
N CYS A 96 -6.84 -11.52 -7.20
CA CYS A 96 -6.61 -10.94 -5.89
C CYS A 96 -7.92 -10.64 -5.13
N SER A 97 -7.96 -11.01 -3.85
CA SER A 97 -9.11 -10.78 -2.97
C SER A 97 -9.23 -9.33 -2.50
N TYR A 98 -8.11 -8.61 -2.46
CA TYR A 98 -7.96 -7.26 -1.92
C TYR A 98 -8.52 -7.06 -0.49
N VAL A 99 -8.40 -8.08 0.37
CA VAL A 99 -8.95 -8.05 1.74
C VAL A 99 -8.31 -6.95 2.59
N TRP A 100 -7.00 -6.75 2.47
CA TRP A 100 -6.27 -5.77 3.27
C TRP A 100 -6.65 -4.34 2.92
N GLU A 101 -6.88 -4.10 1.62
CA GLU A 101 -7.30 -2.82 1.08
C GLU A 101 -8.75 -2.53 1.50
N MET A 102 -9.62 -3.55 1.53
CA MET A 102 -10.97 -3.43 2.09
C MET A 102 -10.95 -3.08 3.59
N GLN A 103 -10.11 -3.75 4.40
CA GLN A 103 -9.93 -3.42 5.81
C GLN A 103 -9.45 -1.98 6.01
N MET A 104 -8.51 -1.52 5.16
CA MET A 104 -8.04 -0.14 5.19
C MET A 104 -9.16 0.87 4.90
N LEU A 105 -10.07 0.57 3.96
CA LEU A 105 -11.22 1.43 3.66
C LEU A 105 -12.25 1.49 4.80
N LEU A 106 -12.27 0.49 5.67
CA LEU A 106 -13.13 0.47 6.87
C LEU A 106 -12.48 1.21 8.05
N HIS A 107 -11.16 1.39 8.04
CA HIS A 107 -10.42 2.00 9.14
C HIS A 107 -10.79 3.49 9.30
N PRO A 108 -11.08 3.99 10.53
CA PRO A 108 -11.53 5.36 10.79
C PRO A 108 -10.73 6.45 10.08
N ASN A 109 -9.40 6.29 10.05
CA ASN A 109 -8.46 7.29 9.54
C ASN A 109 -8.00 7.06 8.09
N LEU A 110 -8.38 5.94 7.45
CA LEU A 110 -7.82 5.53 6.14
C LEU A 110 -8.90 5.20 5.08
N LYS A 111 -10.14 5.67 5.30
CA LYS A 111 -11.29 5.37 4.43
C LYS A 111 -11.18 5.88 3.00
N GLN A 112 -10.19 6.72 2.69
CA GLN A 112 -10.04 7.38 1.40
C GLN A 112 -9.15 6.54 0.45
N PRO A 113 -9.72 5.82 -0.53
CA PRO A 113 -8.93 5.02 -1.47
C PRO A 113 -8.02 5.88 -2.35
N ASP A 114 -8.46 7.09 -2.68
CA ASP A 114 -7.71 8.05 -3.53
C ASP A 114 -6.45 8.60 -2.84
N GLY A 115 -6.27 8.34 -1.54
CA GLY A 115 -5.04 8.64 -0.82
C GLY A 115 -3.98 7.54 -0.98
N ALA A 116 -3.66 6.87 0.11
CA ALA A 116 -2.51 5.96 0.19
C ALA A 116 -2.53 4.80 -0.83
N LEU A 117 -3.72 4.26 -1.15
CA LEU A 117 -3.81 3.12 -2.07
C LEU A 117 -3.53 3.51 -3.53
N MET A 118 -4.10 4.61 -4.02
CA MET A 118 -3.84 5.03 -5.39
C MET A 118 -2.39 5.47 -5.59
N GLU A 119 -1.81 6.16 -4.61
CA GLU A 119 -0.38 6.53 -4.66
C GLU A 119 0.52 5.29 -4.62
N MET A 120 0.11 4.24 -3.89
CA MET A 120 0.79 2.95 -3.90
C MET A 120 0.79 2.31 -5.29
N VAL A 121 -0.39 2.16 -5.89
CA VAL A 121 -0.54 1.55 -7.22
C VAL A 121 0.30 2.31 -8.25
N LYS A 122 0.29 3.65 -8.17
CA LYS A 122 1.13 4.52 -9.02
C LYS A 122 2.62 4.26 -8.83
N THR A 123 3.08 4.22 -7.58
CA THR A 123 4.49 3.97 -7.27
C THR A 123 4.93 2.60 -7.78
N CYS A 124 4.11 1.57 -7.59
CA CYS A 124 4.38 0.23 -8.11
C CYS A 124 4.47 0.23 -9.64
N GLY A 125 3.55 0.93 -10.31
CA GLY A 125 3.58 1.08 -11.76
C GLY A 125 4.85 1.76 -12.26
N LYS A 126 5.25 2.86 -11.63
CA LYS A 126 6.51 3.57 -11.93
C LYS A 126 7.73 2.68 -11.72
N LEU A 127 7.78 1.92 -10.61
CA LEU A 127 8.86 0.96 -10.33
C LEU A 127 8.99 -0.11 -11.42
N ARG A 128 7.86 -0.52 -11.99
CA ARG A 128 7.80 -1.48 -13.10
C ARG A 128 7.86 -0.82 -14.48
N ARG A 129 8.10 0.50 -14.55
CA ARG A 129 8.20 1.28 -15.78
C ARG A 129 6.99 1.09 -16.70
N LEU A 130 5.81 1.00 -16.10
CA LEU A 130 4.55 0.95 -16.85
C LEU A 130 4.20 2.34 -17.36
N ASP A 131 3.52 2.39 -18.51
CA ASP A 131 2.98 3.64 -19.05
C ASP A 131 1.92 4.24 -18.13
N ASP A 132 1.83 5.58 -18.08
CA ASP A 132 0.87 6.29 -17.23
C ASP A 132 -0.58 5.86 -17.49
N ASP A 133 -0.93 5.52 -18.73
CA ASP A 133 -2.25 4.99 -19.08
C ASP A 133 -2.55 3.64 -18.43
N VAL A 134 -1.55 2.74 -18.41
CA VAL A 134 -1.65 1.44 -17.74
C VAL A 134 -1.76 1.65 -16.23
N ILE A 135 -0.99 2.57 -15.67
CA ILE A 135 -1.06 2.92 -14.24
C ILE A 135 -2.45 3.41 -13.87
N ARG A 136 -3.02 4.36 -14.62
CA ARG A 136 -4.38 4.89 -14.41
C ARG A 136 -5.44 3.80 -14.51
N ARG A 137 -5.28 2.88 -15.47
CA ARG A 137 -6.17 1.72 -15.62
C ARG A 137 -6.10 0.81 -14.40
N ASN A 138 -4.89 0.49 -13.92
CA ASN A 138 -4.69 -0.36 -12.75
C ASN A 138 -5.27 0.27 -11.49
N GLN A 139 -5.07 1.57 -11.28
CA GLN A 139 -5.70 2.33 -10.20
C GLN A 139 -7.23 2.19 -10.23
N SER A 140 -7.84 2.39 -11.41
CA SER A 140 -9.28 2.26 -11.60
C SER A 140 -9.78 0.85 -11.27
N VAL A 141 -9.10 -0.20 -11.77
CA VAL A 141 -9.45 -1.61 -11.51
C VAL A 141 -9.37 -1.96 -10.03
N VAL A 142 -8.28 -1.58 -9.35
CA VAL A 142 -8.11 -1.84 -7.91
C VAL A 142 -9.21 -1.12 -7.13
N LYS A 143 -9.43 0.17 -7.41
CA LYS A 143 -10.45 0.99 -6.76
C LYS A 143 -11.86 0.41 -6.93
N SER A 144 -12.23 0.02 -8.15
CA SER A 144 -13.55 -0.54 -8.44
C SER A 144 -13.74 -1.89 -7.76
N THR A 145 -12.72 -2.76 -7.81
CA THR A 145 -12.77 -4.12 -7.25
C THR A 145 -12.91 -4.08 -5.74
N VAL A 146 -12.09 -3.26 -5.05
CA VAL A 146 -12.17 -3.09 -3.59
C VAL A 146 -13.55 -2.58 -3.18
N LYS A 147 -14.05 -1.53 -3.84
CA LYS A 147 -15.38 -0.98 -3.52
C LYS A 147 -16.51 -1.98 -3.77
N GLN A 148 -16.44 -2.72 -4.87
CA GLN A 148 -17.46 -3.70 -5.24
C GLN A 148 -17.50 -4.86 -4.24
N LYS A 149 -16.35 -5.43 -3.90
CA LYS A 149 -16.25 -6.52 -2.92
C LYS A 149 -16.72 -6.07 -1.54
N LEU A 150 -16.31 -4.88 -1.10
CA LEU A 150 -16.75 -4.33 0.19
C LEU A 150 -18.28 -4.15 0.24
N ARG A 151 -18.87 -3.57 -0.82
CA ARG A 151 -20.33 -3.45 -0.93
C ARG A 151 -21.04 -4.80 -0.97
N SER A 152 -20.44 -5.82 -1.58
CA SER A 152 -21.01 -7.16 -1.57
C SER A 152 -21.09 -7.71 -0.15
N ILE A 153 -19.98 -7.67 0.59
CA ILE A 153 -19.93 -8.11 1.99
C ILE A 153 -20.95 -7.33 2.83
N MET A 154 -21.05 -6.02 2.66
CA MET A 154 -22.02 -5.21 3.39
C MET A 154 -23.48 -5.58 3.07
N ARG A 155 -23.79 -5.95 1.82
CA ARG A 155 -25.13 -6.44 1.44
C ARG A 155 -25.42 -7.81 2.04
N ASP A 156 -24.44 -8.71 2.02
CA ASP A 156 -24.59 -10.07 2.54
C ASP A 156 -24.75 -10.08 4.08
N LEU A 157 -24.20 -9.06 4.75
CA LEU A 157 -24.35 -8.85 6.20
C LEU A 157 -25.56 -7.98 6.57
N ALA A 158 -26.25 -7.37 5.60
CA ALA A 158 -27.39 -6.53 5.90
C ALA A 158 -28.54 -7.41 6.42
N PRO A 159 -29.21 -7.02 7.53
CA PRO A 159 -30.38 -7.75 7.99
C PRO A 159 -31.46 -7.72 6.90
N PRO A 160 -32.26 -8.79 6.75
CA PRO A 160 -33.39 -8.76 5.84
C PRO A 160 -34.30 -7.59 6.22
N CYS A 161 -34.69 -6.78 5.24
CA CYS A 161 -35.72 -5.76 5.46
C CYS A 161 -36.96 -6.48 5.97
N THR A 162 -37.25 -6.38 7.26
CA THR A 162 -38.58 -6.67 7.78
C THR A 162 -39.50 -5.62 7.17
N GLU A 163 -40.24 -6.02 6.14
CA GLU A 163 -41.41 -5.26 5.72
C GLU A 163 -42.27 -5.05 6.98
N GLN A 164 -42.38 -3.79 7.40
CA GLN A 164 -43.36 -3.40 8.39
C GLN A 164 -44.72 -3.70 7.78
N ILE A 165 -45.30 -4.84 8.12
CA ILE A 165 -46.70 -5.14 7.88
C ILE A 165 -47.46 -4.06 8.64
N ASN A 166 -47.92 -3.04 7.90
CA ASN A 166 -48.86 -2.05 8.40
C ASN A 166 -50.16 -2.78 8.74
N ILE A 167 -50.30 -3.21 9.98
CA ILE A 167 -51.57 -3.64 10.52
C ILE A 167 -52.35 -2.35 10.79
N SER A 168 -53.17 -1.92 9.83
CA SER A 168 -54.13 -0.84 10.03
C SER A 168 -55.10 -1.22 11.17
N PRO A 169 -55.33 -0.36 12.17
CA PRO A 169 -56.36 -0.60 13.17
C PRO A 169 -57.75 -0.48 12.52
N GLN A 170 -58.60 -1.47 12.78
CA GLN A 170 -60.04 -1.46 12.46
C GLN A 170 -60.80 -0.50 13.38
#